data_AF-A0A157KN99-F1
#
_entry.id   AF-A0A157KN99-F1
#
_cell.length_a   1.000
_cell.length_b   1.000
_cell.length_c   1.000
_cell.angle_alpha   90.00
_cell.angle_beta   90.00
_cell.angle_gamma   90.00
#
_symmetry.space_group_name_H-M   'P 1'
#
loop_
_entity.id
_entity.type
_entity.pdbx_description
1 polymer ?
#
loop_
_entity_poly.entity_id
_entity_poly.type
_entity_poly.pdbx_seq_one_letter_code
_entity_poly.pdbx_strand_id
1 'polypeptide(L)'
;MFDILVYLFENYYTPQACPAADVLAKRLAAAGFEHEDIDDALGWLYGLAETTERCVELAQVPSSGVRIYTDSEYRQLGTESIGFIAFLESAGVLPAPLREIVIDRALASPETPVPLSRIKIIALMVLWSQEAEIDNLVLEELLEDEGGRRLLH
;
A
#
# COMPACT_ATOMS: atom_id res chain seq x y z
N MET A 1 -2.96 12.16 4.07
CA MET A 1 -3.31 11.12 3.07
C MET A 1 -3.39 9.72 3.68
N PHE A 2 -2.30 9.16 4.22
CA PHE A 2 -2.24 7.74 4.62
C PHE A 2 -3.27 7.31 5.67
N ASP A 3 -3.64 8.20 6.59
CA ASP A 3 -4.68 7.92 7.59
C ASP A 3 -6.05 7.68 6.93
N ILE A 4 -6.30 8.30 5.78
CA ILE A 4 -7.49 8.01 4.96
C ILE A 4 -7.39 6.61 4.36
N LEU A 5 -6.22 6.17 3.89
CA LEU A 5 -6.05 4.82 3.35
C LEU A 5 -6.33 3.75 4.42
N VAL A 6 -5.82 3.96 5.64
CA VAL A 6 -6.14 3.10 6.80
C VAL A 6 -7.63 3.13 7.10
N TYR A 7 -8.24 4.31 7.17
CA TYR A 7 -9.69 4.45 7.38
C TYR A 7 -10.50 3.70 6.32
N LEU A 8 -10.09 3.76 5.05
CA LEU A 8 -10.78 3.06 3.98
C LEU A 8 -10.70 1.54 4.15
N PHE A 9 -9.51 1.01 4.46
CA PHE A 9 -9.34 -0.40 4.77
C PHE A 9 -10.23 -0.86 5.94
N GLU A 10 -10.31 -0.08 7.01
CA GLU A 10 -11.12 -0.40 8.20
C GLU A 10 -12.63 -0.33 7.94
N ASN A 11 -13.07 0.59 7.08
CA ASN A 11 -14.49 0.90 6.88
C ASN A 11 -15.09 0.24 5.62
N TYR A 12 -14.27 -0.27 4.70
CA TYR A 12 -14.70 -0.88 3.46
C TYR A 12 -14.03 -2.25 3.28
N TYR A 13 -14.84 -3.31 3.35
CA TYR A 13 -14.35 -4.69 3.28
C TYR A 13 -13.70 -5.02 1.93
N THR A 14 -14.19 -4.45 0.83
CA THR A 14 -13.59 -4.59 -0.51
C THR A 14 -13.56 -3.26 -1.25
N PRO A 15 -12.71 -3.12 -2.29
CA PRO A 15 -12.66 -1.93 -3.14
C PRO A 15 -14.02 -1.56 -3.75
N GLN A 16 -14.84 -2.54 -4.11
CA GLN A 16 -16.15 -2.32 -4.73
C GLN A 16 -17.20 -1.80 -3.73
N ALA A 17 -16.94 -1.91 -2.43
CA ALA A 17 -17.78 -1.29 -1.41
C ALA A 17 -17.58 0.23 -1.30
N CYS A 18 -16.48 0.76 -1.85
CA CYS A 18 -16.26 2.20 -1.87
C CYS A 18 -17.30 2.89 -2.78
N PRO A 19 -17.94 3.97 -2.30
CA PRO A 19 -18.86 4.74 -3.13
C PRO A 19 -18.09 5.53 -4.19
N ALA A 20 -18.83 6.14 -5.14
CA ALA A 20 -18.24 7.06 -6.11
C ALA A 20 -17.41 8.17 -5.43
N ALA A 21 -16.36 8.64 -6.11
CA ALA A 21 -15.36 9.53 -5.53
C ALA A 21 -15.95 10.80 -4.88
N ASP A 22 -16.99 11.39 -5.48
CA ASP A 22 -17.65 12.59 -4.95
C ASP A 22 -18.43 12.32 -3.64
N VAL A 23 -18.99 11.12 -3.50
CA VAL A 23 -19.66 10.66 -2.28
C VAL A 23 -18.63 10.27 -1.23
N LEU A 24 -17.54 9.61 -1.63
CA LEU A 24 -16.45 9.23 -0.74
C LEU A 24 -15.79 10.47 -0.13
N ALA A 25 -15.48 11.49 -0.94
CA ALA A 25 -14.92 12.76 -0.48
C ALA A 25 -15.80 13.43 0.59
N LYS A 26 -17.13 13.48 0.38
CA LYS A 26 -18.07 14.03 1.36
C LYS A 26 -18.10 13.23 2.66
N ARG A 27 -18.00 11.89 2.59
CA ARG A 27 -17.93 11.03 3.78
C ARG A 27 -16.65 11.24 4.56
N LEU A 28 -15.51 11.34 3.88
CA LEU A 28 -14.22 11.60 4.50
C LEU A 28 -14.20 12.98 5.18
N ALA A 29 -14.73 14.01 4.51
CA ALA A 29 -14.88 15.33 5.12
C ALA A 29 -15.80 15.30 6.36
N ALA A 30 -16.90 14.54 6.31
CA ALA A 30 -17.78 14.35 7.46
C ALA A 30 -17.14 13.54 8.60
N ALA A 31 -16.17 12.68 8.30
CA ALA A 31 -15.35 11.97 9.28
C ALA A 31 -14.22 12.85 9.88
N GLY A 32 -14.02 14.07 9.38
CA GLY A 32 -13.07 15.05 9.91
C GLY A 32 -11.72 15.06 9.20
N PHE A 33 -11.58 14.45 8.03
CA PHE A 33 -10.35 14.55 7.23
C PHE A 33 -10.24 15.89 6.51
N GLU A 34 -9.02 16.41 6.43
CA GLU A 34 -8.71 17.66 5.73
C GLU A 34 -8.86 17.52 4.22
N HIS A 35 -9.27 18.60 3.55
CA HIS A 35 -9.56 18.56 2.12
C HIS A 35 -8.34 18.20 1.28
N GLU A 36 -7.16 18.73 1.63
CA GLU A 36 -5.90 18.41 0.96
C GLU A 36 -5.55 16.92 1.07
N ASP A 37 -5.72 16.34 2.25
CA ASP A 37 -5.47 14.93 2.48
C ASP A 37 -6.44 14.03 1.71
N ILE A 38 -7.70 14.45 1.59
CA ILE A 38 -8.73 13.77 0.79
C ILE A 38 -8.33 13.78 -0.68
N ASP A 39 -7.96 14.93 -1.22
CA ASP A 39 -7.59 15.07 -2.62
C ASP A 39 -6.34 14.22 -2.95
N ASP A 40 -5.33 14.26 -2.08
CA ASP A 40 -4.14 13.43 -2.20
C ASP A 40 -4.47 11.94 -2.16
N ALA A 41 -5.33 11.50 -1.24
CA ALA A 41 -5.72 10.10 -1.11
C ALA A 41 -6.50 9.60 -2.32
N LEU A 42 -7.46 10.40 -2.81
CA LEU A 42 -8.23 10.07 -3.99
C LEU A 42 -7.35 10.02 -5.25
N GLY A 43 -6.41 10.94 -5.39
CA GLY A 43 -5.41 10.92 -6.46
C GLY A 43 -4.51 9.69 -6.41
N TRP A 44 -4.05 9.32 -5.21
CA TRP A 44 -3.24 8.14 -4.99
C TRP A 44 -4.00 6.84 -5.34
N LEU A 45 -5.25 6.72 -4.90
CA LEU A 45 -6.14 5.59 -5.19
C LEU A 45 -6.46 5.48 -6.67
N TYR A 46 -6.67 6.60 -7.36
CA TYR A 46 -6.89 6.61 -8.80
C TYR A 46 -5.71 5.97 -9.55
N GLY A 47 -4.48 6.37 -9.21
CA GLY A 47 -3.32 5.76 -9.83
C GLY A 47 -3.08 4.29 -9.42
N LEU A 48 -3.49 3.89 -8.20
CA LEU A 48 -3.48 2.48 -7.80
C LEU A 48 -4.42 1.65 -8.70
N ALA A 49 -5.62 2.15 -8.96
CA ALA A 49 -6.58 1.51 -9.86
C ALA A 49 -6.00 1.37 -11.28
N GLU A 50 -5.44 2.45 -11.85
CA GLU A 50 -4.80 2.39 -13.17
C GLU A 50 -3.66 1.37 -13.25
N THR A 51 -2.82 1.30 -12.21
CA THR A 51 -1.66 0.40 -12.21
C THR A 51 -2.10 -1.05 -12.05
N THR A 52 -3.09 -1.29 -11.19
CA THR A 52 -3.72 -2.60 -11.01
C THR A 52 -4.28 -3.13 -12.32
N GLU A 53 -5.12 -2.35 -13.01
CA GLU A 53 -5.76 -2.77 -14.27
C GLU A 53 -4.73 -3.21 -15.33
N ARG A 54 -3.57 -2.56 -15.37
CA ARG A 54 -2.47 -2.89 -16.29
C ARG A 54 -1.67 -4.12 -15.88
N CYS A 55 -1.67 -4.49 -14.60
CA CYS A 55 -0.83 -5.55 -14.04
C CYS A 55 -1.53 -6.91 -13.85
N VAL A 56 -2.87 -6.97 -13.89
CA VAL A 56 -3.65 -8.23 -13.72
C VAL A 56 -3.20 -9.33 -14.69
N GLU A 57 -2.83 -8.99 -15.92
CA GLU A 57 -2.36 -9.97 -16.92
C GLU A 57 -0.93 -10.48 -16.65
N LEU A 58 -0.09 -9.68 -15.99
CA LEU A 58 1.32 -10.01 -15.73
C LEU A 58 1.50 -10.89 -14.49
N ALA A 59 0.55 -10.87 -13.55
CA ALA A 59 0.57 -11.66 -12.32
C ALA A 59 0.51 -13.18 -12.54
N GLN A 60 0.08 -13.63 -13.71
CA GLN A 60 0.01 -15.06 -14.03
C GLN A 60 1.31 -15.61 -14.64
N VAL A 61 2.30 -14.76 -14.94
CA VAL A 61 3.57 -15.19 -15.52
C VAL A 61 4.58 -15.48 -14.40
N PRO A 62 5.11 -16.70 -14.28
CA PRO A 62 6.17 -17.00 -13.33
C PRO A 62 7.39 -16.13 -13.64
N SER A 63 7.75 -15.26 -12.70
CA SER A 63 8.99 -14.49 -12.75
C SER A 63 10.08 -15.22 -11.98
N SER A 64 11.17 -15.60 -12.64
CA SER A 64 12.38 -16.16 -12.03
C SER A 64 13.51 -15.13 -11.90
N GLY A 65 13.23 -13.86 -12.20
CA GLY A 65 14.20 -12.78 -12.16
C GLY A 65 14.45 -12.25 -10.76
N VAL A 66 15.64 -11.71 -10.53
CA VAL A 66 15.99 -10.97 -9.32
C VAL A 66 15.73 -9.48 -9.56
N ARG A 67 15.00 -8.81 -8.66
CA ARG A 67 14.84 -7.36 -8.73
C ARG A 67 16.13 -6.66 -8.29
N ILE A 68 16.59 -5.71 -9.10
CA ILE A 68 17.69 -4.81 -8.77
C ILE A 68 17.09 -3.42 -8.56
N TYR A 69 17.35 -2.79 -7.41
CA TYR A 69 16.91 -1.44 -7.10
C TYR A 69 17.93 -0.41 -7.60
N THR A 70 17.43 0.66 -8.20
CA THR A 70 18.20 1.82 -8.67
C THR A 70 18.57 2.74 -7.52
N ASP A 71 19.59 3.59 -7.69
CA ASP A 71 19.97 4.59 -6.70
C ASP A 71 18.83 5.56 -6.37
N SER A 72 17.96 5.87 -7.34
CA SER A 72 16.75 6.66 -7.14
C SER A 72 15.74 5.95 -6.23
N GLU A 73 15.52 4.65 -6.43
CA GLU A 73 14.62 3.87 -5.58
C GLU A 73 15.19 3.73 -4.16
N TYR A 74 16.50 3.50 -4.01
CA TYR A 74 17.15 3.50 -2.69
C TYR A 74 16.98 4.83 -1.96
N ARG A 75 17.11 5.96 -2.67
CA ARG A 75 16.92 7.28 -2.07
C ARG A 75 15.47 7.54 -1.68
N GLN A 76 14.53 7.11 -2.53
CA GLN A 76 13.11 7.35 -2.31
C GLN A 76 12.53 6.44 -1.22
N LEU A 77 12.89 5.16 -1.21
CA LEU A 77 12.30 4.18 -0.31
C LEU A 77 13.10 4.03 0.98
N GLY A 78 14.43 4.12 0.90
CA GLY A 78 15.32 3.77 2.01
C GLY A 78 15.52 2.26 2.15
N THR A 79 16.58 1.88 2.85
CA THR A 79 17.02 0.48 2.99
C THR A 79 16.01 -0.39 3.74
N GLU A 80 15.40 0.15 4.79
CA GLU A 80 14.45 -0.58 5.64
C GLU A 80 13.17 -0.96 4.87
N SER A 81 12.55 0.02 4.22
CA SER A 81 11.42 -0.16 3.30
C SER A 81 11.70 -1.19 2.21
N ILE A 82 12.88 -1.13 1.56
CA ILE A 82 13.29 -2.11 0.54
C ILE A 82 13.42 -3.51 1.14
N GLY A 83 14.03 -3.61 2.33
CA GLY A 83 14.17 -4.88 3.05
C GLY A 83 12.81 -5.50 3.37
N PHE A 84 11.84 -4.69 3.80
CA PHE A 84 10.49 -5.14 4.09
C PHE A 84 9.73 -5.62 2.84
N ILE A 85 9.83 -4.87 1.73
CA ILE A 85 9.25 -5.28 0.44
C ILE A 85 9.85 -6.63 -0.01
N ALA A 86 11.17 -6.78 0.08
CA ALA A 86 11.84 -8.04 -0.27
C ALA A 86 11.45 -9.20 0.67
N PHE A 87 11.23 -8.91 1.96
CA PHE A 87 10.72 -9.88 2.91
C PHE A 87 9.34 -10.40 2.50
N LEU A 88 8.38 -9.51 2.19
CA LEU A 88 7.05 -9.90 1.73
C LEU A 88 7.07 -10.71 0.42
N GLU A 89 7.95 -10.35 -0.52
CA GLU A 89 8.15 -11.14 -1.75
C GLU A 89 8.69 -12.54 -1.43
N SER A 90 9.70 -12.65 -0.56
CA SER A 90 10.27 -13.94 -0.16
C SER A 90 9.31 -14.84 0.60
N ALA A 91 8.36 -14.25 1.32
CA ALA A 91 7.28 -14.95 2.01
C ALA A 91 6.13 -15.36 1.06
N GLY A 92 6.17 -14.94 -0.21
CA GLY A 92 5.12 -15.22 -1.21
C GLY A 92 3.89 -14.32 -1.11
N VAL A 93 3.90 -13.33 -0.20
CA VAL A 93 2.79 -12.38 0.01
C VAL A 93 2.69 -11.38 -1.13
N LEU A 94 3.82 -10.87 -1.60
CA LEU A 94 3.89 -9.93 -2.72
C LEU A 94 4.60 -10.60 -3.92
N PRO A 95 3.86 -11.31 -4.79
CA PRO A 95 4.39 -11.72 -6.08
C PRO A 95 5.00 -10.52 -6.84
N ALA A 96 5.97 -10.80 -7.72
CA ALA A 96 6.73 -9.76 -8.43
C ALA A 96 5.89 -8.61 -9.03
N PRO A 97 4.73 -8.84 -9.69
CA PRO A 97 3.91 -7.73 -10.16
C PRO A 97 3.29 -6.89 -9.05
N LEU A 98 2.81 -7.49 -7.95
CA LEU A 98 2.31 -6.72 -6.80
C LEU A 98 3.44 -5.93 -6.13
N ARG A 99 4.64 -6.50 -6.06
CA ARG A 99 5.83 -5.78 -5.62
C ARG A 99 6.11 -4.54 -6.48
N GLU A 100 5.98 -4.62 -7.81
CA GLU A 100 6.16 -3.44 -8.66
C GLU A 100 5.07 -2.38 -8.41
N ILE A 101 3.81 -2.79 -8.19
CA ILE A 101 2.74 -1.84 -7.85
C ILE A 101 3.08 -1.14 -6.53
N VAL A 102 3.53 -1.86 -5.50
CA VAL A 102 3.94 -1.27 -4.21
C VAL A 102 5.05 -0.24 -4.41
N ILE A 103 6.09 -0.57 -5.19
CA ILE A 103 7.20 0.35 -5.47
C ILE A 103 6.69 1.59 -6.21
N ASP A 104 5.95 1.41 -7.30
CA ASP A 104 5.41 2.49 -8.10
C ASP A 104 4.54 3.45 -7.27
N ARG A 105 3.66 2.90 -6.42
CA ARG A 105 2.83 3.68 -5.51
C ARG A 105 3.62 4.38 -4.40
N ALA A 106 4.71 3.79 -3.94
CA ALA A 106 5.61 4.42 -2.97
C ALA A 106 6.43 5.55 -3.61
N LEU A 107 6.84 5.40 -4.88
CA LEU A 107 7.51 6.47 -5.63
C LEU A 107 6.58 7.66 -5.91
N ALA A 108 5.27 7.44 -5.94
CA ALA A 108 4.26 8.50 -6.04
C ALA A 108 3.95 9.19 -4.70
N SER A 109 4.52 8.72 -3.59
CA SER A 109 4.36 9.36 -2.27
C SER A 109 5.21 10.64 -2.18
N PRO A 110 4.70 11.71 -1.53
CA PRO A 110 5.46 12.95 -1.35
C PRO A 110 6.62 12.85 -0.36
N GLU A 111 6.67 11.80 0.47
CA GLU A 111 7.69 11.61 1.50
C GLU A 111 8.99 11.03 0.93
N THR A 112 10.15 11.50 1.38
CA THR A 112 11.47 11.01 0.92
C THR A 112 12.53 11.08 2.04
N PRO A 113 13.08 9.93 2.50
CA PRO A 113 12.64 8.57 2.16
C PRO A 113 11.23 8.28 2.69
N VAL A 114 10.51 7.39 2.02
CA VAL A 114 9.20 6.90 2.47
C VAL A 114 9.42 6.02 3.71
N PRO A 115 8.80 6.34 4.87
CA PRO A 115 8.94 5.56 6.08
C PRO A 115 8.37 4.15 5.90
N LEU A 116 8.91 3.17 6.62
CA LEU A 116 8.43 1.80 6.57
C LEU A 116 6.94 1.70 6.94
N SER A 117 6.46 2.47 7.92
CA SER A 117 5.04 2.53 8.27
C SER A 117 4.14 2.91 7.09
N ARG A 118 4.60 3.82 6.21
CA ARG A 118 3.87 4.18 4.98
C ARG A 118 3.93 3.06 3.94
N ILE A 119 5.07 2.37 3.81
CA ILE A 119 5.19 1.20 2.92
C ILE A 119 4.27 0.07 3.34
N LYS A 120 4.13 -0.18 4.64
CA LYS A 120 3.18 -1.17 5.18
C LYS A 120 1.74 -0.84 4.75
N ILE A 121 1.32 0.43 4.88
CA ILE A 121 0.01 0.89 4.41
C ILE A 121 -0.12 0.71 2.89
N ILE A 122 0.90 1.08 2.10
CA ILE A 122 0.87 0.91 0.65
C ILE A 122 0.72 -0.56 0.27
N ALA A 123 1.50 -1.46 0.88
CA ALA A 123 1.42 -2.90 0.64
C ALA A 123 0.03 -3.45 1.00
N LEU A 124 -0.52 -3.02 2.15
CA LEU A 124 -1.88 -3.38 2.56
C LEU A 124 -2.91 -2.94 1.52
N MET A 125 -2.85 -1.69 1.06
CA MET A 125 -3.78 -1.16 0.07
C MET A 125 -3.65 -1.86 -1.29
N VAL A 126 -2.44 -2.24 -1.70
CA VAL A 126 -2.22 -3.02 -2.92
C VAL A 126 -2.85 -4.40 -2.79
N LEU A 127 -2.59 -5.13 -1.70
CA LEU A 127 -3.19 -6.44 -1.46
C LEU A 127 -4.72 -6.36 -1.38
N TRP A 128 -5.24 -5.34 -0.68
CA TRP A 128 -6.67 -5.06 -0.58
C TRP A 128 -7.30 -4.75 -1.94
N SER A 129 -6.61 -3.99 -2.80
CA SER A 129 -7.08 -3.67 -4.17
C SER A 129 -7.20 -4.91 -5.07
N GLN A 130 -6.41 -5.95 -4.81
CA GLN A 130 -6.48 -7.23 -5.53
C GLN A 130 -7.43 -8.23 -4.88
N GLU A 131 -8.09 -7.86 -3.77
CA GLU A 131 -8.85 -8.80 -2.93
C GLU A 131 -8.02 -10.06 -2.58
N ALA A 132 -6.71 -9.87 -2.35
CA ALA A 132 -5.81 -10.97 -2.04
C ALA A 132 -6.16 -11.59 -0.68
N GLU A 133 -6.05 -12.92 -0.57
CA GLU A 133 -6.11 -13.59 0.73
C GLU A 133 -4.84 -13.27 1.52
N ILE A 134 -4.99 -12.62 2.67
CA ILE A 134 -3.88 -12.24 3.54
C ILE A 134 -3.95 -13.09 4.81
N ASP A 135 -2.89 -13.82 5.10
CA ASP A 135 -2.77 -14.55 6.37
C ASP A 135 -2.75 -13.57 7.56
N ASN A 136 -3.41 -13.95 8.67
CA ASN A 136 -3.50 -13.09 9.86
C ASN A 136 -2.14 -12.61 10.37
N LEU A 137 -1.11 -13.46 10.31
CA LEU A 137 0.24 -13.08 10.75
C LEU A 137 0.85 -11.97 9.89
N VAL A 138 0.61 -12.03 8.57
CA VAL A 138 1.07 -11.00 7.63
C VAL A 138 0.29 -9.72 7.84
N LEU A 139 -1.02 -9.83 8.06
CA LEU A 139 -1.85 -8.68 8.38
C LEU A 139 -1.41 -8.00 9.68
N GLU A 140 -1.12 -8.79 10.73
CA GLU A 140 -0.55 -8.27 11.99
C GLU A 140 0.76 -7.52 11.75
N GLU A 141 1.69 -8.09 10.97
CA GLU A 141 2.94 -7.42 10.62
C GLU A 141 2.71 -6.12 9.85
N LEU A 142 1.77 -6.08 8.91
CA LEU A 142 1.43 -4.86 8.15
C LEU A 142 0.78 -3.78 9.02
N LEU A 143 0.04 -4.17 10.05
CA LEU A 143 -0.62 -3.25 10.99
C LEU A 143 0.27 -2.89 12.20
N GLU A 144 1.40 -3.55 12.38
CA GLU A 144 2.32 -3.26 13.49
C GLU A 144 3.03 -1.92 13.27
N ASP A 145 2.72 -0.96 14.14
CA ASP A 145 3.39 0.34 14.21
C ASP A 145 4.82 0.21 14.76
N GLU A 146 5.75 1.00 14.21
CA GLU A 146 7.17 1.06 14.65
C GLU A 146 7.35 1.52 16.11
N GLY A 147 6.28 1.92 16.80
CA GLY A 147 6.26 2.33 18.21
C GLY A 147 5.75 1.28 19.21
N GLY A 148 5.34 0.09 18.75
CA GLY A 148 4.66 -0.91 19.55
C GLY A 148 5.58 -1.91 20.25
N ARG A 149 6.38 -1.45 21.22
CA ARG A 149 6.99 -2.32 22.22
C ARG A 149 5.87 -3.17 22.82
N ARG A 150 5.80 -4.48 22.51
CA ARG A 150 4.94 -5.43 23.21
C ARG A 150 5.26 -5.32 24.70
N LEU A 151 4.46 -4.56 25.44
CA LEU A 151 4.38 -4.66 26.88
C LEU A 151 3.63 -5.96 27.16
N LEU A 152 4.40 -7.05 27.08
CA LEU A 152 4.05 -8.30 27.73
C LEU A 152 4.03 -8.02 29.24
N HIS A 153 2.83 -7.94 29.81
CA HIS A 153 2.58 -8.18 31.23
C HIS A 153 1.38 -9.12 31.36
#